data_AF-A0A258BTD5-F1
#
_entry.id   AF-A0A258BTD5-F1
#
_cell.length_a   1.000
_cell.length_b   1.000
_cell.length_c   1.000
_cell.angle_alpha   90.00
_cell.angle_beta   90.00
_cell.angle_gamma   90.00
#
_symmetry.space_group_name_H-M   'P 1'
#
loop_
_entity.id
_entity.type
_entity.pdbx_description
1 polymer ?
#
loop_
_entity_poly.entity_id
_entity_poly.type
_entity_poly.pdbx_seq_one_letter_code
_entity_poly.pdbx_strand_id
1 'polypeptide(L)' 'AWQLVDEAGCRGLRMGEAQVSEKHCNFLLNLGAATSADIEELGEEVRRRVKERSGMELEWEIQRVGNIAKDGNA' A
#
# COMPACT_ATOMS: atom_id res chain seq x y z
N ALA A 1 -3.20 -12.82 4.84
CA ALA A 1 -3.04 -11.35 4.70
C ALA A 1 -4.36 -10.68 4.28
N TRP A 2 -4.96 -11.03 3.14
CA TRP A 2 -6.15 -10.32 2.61
C TRP A 2 -7.28 -10.09 3.62
N GLN A 3 -7.60 -11.06 4.47
CA GLN A 3 -8.63 -10.91 5.51
C GLN A 3 -8.27 -9.81 6.50
N LEU A 4 -7.04 -9.82 7.04
CA LEU A 4 -6.55 -8.78 7.95
C LEU A 4 -6.58 -7.39 7.31
N VAL A 5 -6.25 -7.30 6.02
CA VAL A 5 -6.28 -6.03 5.27
C VAL A 5 -7.72 -5.53 5.08
N ASP A 6 -8.65 -6.42 4.74
CA ASP A 6 -10.06 -6.08 4.61
C ASP A 6 -10.66 -5.65 5.95
N GLU A 7 -10.39 -6.45 6.98
CA GLU A 7 -10.71 -6.17 8.38
C GLU A 7 -10.16 -4.80 8.80
N ALA A 8 -8.91 -4.47 8.48
CA ALA A 8 -8.30 -3.16 8.71
C ALA A 8 -8.99 -1.98 7.99
N GLY A 9 -10.07 -2.22 7.24
CA GLY A 9 -10.83 -1.21 6.54
C GLY A 9 -10.07 -0.68 5.32
N CYS A 10 -9.15 -1.48 4.77
CA CYS A 10 -8.32 -1.06 3.65
C CYS A 10 -8.95 -1.38 2.28
N ARG A 11 -10.06 -2.14 2.20
CA ARG A 11 -10.72 -2.41 0.92
C ARG A 11 -11.14 -1.09 0.26
N GLY A 12 -10.71 -0.87 -0.98
CA GLY A 12 -10.98 0.37 -1.71
C GLY A 12 -10.16 1.59 -1.23
N LEU A 13 -9.31 1.44 -0.20
CA LEU A 13 -8.45 2.51 0.28
C LEU A 13 -7.59 3.05 -0.86
N ARG A 14 -7.55 4.37 -0.99
CA ARG A 14 -6.86 5.06 -2.07
C ARG A 14 -5.88 6.08 -1.53
N MET A 15 -4.70 6.14 -2.13
CA MET A 15 -3.68 7.18 -1.92
C MET A 15 -3.15 7.60 -3.29
N GLY A 16 -3.27 8.88 -3.63
CA GLY A 16 -3.02 9.35 -5.01
C GLY A 16 -3.84 8.57 -6.03
N GLU A 17 -3.15 8.02 -7.04
CA GLU A 17 -3.74 7.14 -8.07
C GLU A 17 -3.57 5.64 -7.77
N ALA A 18 -3.08 5.28 -6.59
CA ALA A 18 -2.99 3.89 -6.10
C ALA A 18 -4.23 3.51 -5.27
N GLN A 19 -4.71 2.27 -5.41
CA GLN A 19 -5.86 1.76 -4.64
C GLN A 19 -5.72 0.30 -4.23
N VAL A 20 -6.15 -0.06 -3.01
CA VAL A 20 -6.36 -1.47 -2.63
C VAL A 20 -7.62 -1.98 -3.32
N SER A 21 -7.50 -3.06 -4.09
CA SER A 21 -8.60 -3.63 -4.87
C SER A 21 -9.85 -3.88 -4.04
N GLU A 22 -11.00 -3.43 -4.54
CA GLU A 22 -12.30 -3.73 -3.95
C GLU A 22 -12.69 -5.20 -4.03
N LYS A 23 -12.05 -5.98 -4.90
CA LYS A 23 -12.35 -7.42 -5.08
C LYS A 23 -11.49 -8.27 -4.15
N HIS A 24 -10.19 -8.00 -4.10
CA HIS A 24 -9.25 -8.84 -3.37
C HIS A 24 -8.10 -8.00 -2.79
N CYS A 25 -8.08 -7.83 -1.46
CA CYS A 25 -7.23 -6.85 -0.77
C CYS A 25 -5.71 -7.11 -0.82
N ASN A 26 -5.25 -8.22 -1.41
CA ASN A 26 -3.81 -8.40 -1.71
C ASN A 26 -3.34 -7.65 -2.97
N PHE A 27 -4.25 -7.05 -3.75
CA PHE A 27 -3.86 -6.31 -4.95
C PHE A 27 -3.85 -4.81 -4.67
N LEU A 28 -2.68 -4.19 -4.88
CA LEU A 28 -2.54 -2.75 -5.04
C LEU A 28 -2.67 -2.44 -6.53
N LEU A 29 -3.62 -1.58 -6.88
CA LEU A 29 -3.98 -1.22 -8.23
C LEU A 29 -3.40 0.14 -8.57
N ASN A 30 -2.85 0.26 -9.77
CA ASN A 30 -2.62 1.55 -10.41
C ASN A 30 -3.87 1.93 -11.20
N LEU A 31 -4.53 3.03 -10.84
CA LEU A 31 -5.76 3.51 -11.49
C LEU A 31 -5.50 4.32 -12.78
N GLY A 32 -4.24 4.44 -13.18
CA GLY A 32 -3.83 5.02 -14.47
C GLY A 32 -2.48 5.73 -14.36
N ALA A 33 -2.32 6.58 -13.35
CA ALA A 33 -1.15 7.43 -13.18
C ALA A 33 -0.46 7.28 -11.80
N ALA A 34 -0.65 6.13 -11.12
CA ALA A 34 0.03 5.88 -9.85
C ALA A 34 1.54 5.81 -10.07
N THR A 35 2.26 6.61 -9.27
CA THR A 35 3.70 6.54 -9.15
C THR A 35 4.13 5.37 -8.26
N SER A 36 5.43 5.03 -8.28
CA SER A 36 5.95 4.05 -7.32
C SER A 36 5.76 4.52 -5.87
N ALA A 37 5.90 5.83 -5.61
CA ALA A 37 5.65 6.42 -4.30
C ALA A 37 4.21 6.20 -3.82
N ASP A 38 3.21 6.41 -4.69
CA ASP A 38 1.79 6.18 -4.33
C ASP A 38 1.54 4.73 -3.90
N ILE A 39 2.12 3.76 -4.62
CA ILE A 39 1.95 2.33 -4.31
C ILE A 39 2.68 1.95 -3.02
N GLU A 40 3.89 2.48 -2.80
CA GLU A 40 4.65 2.24 -1.58
C GLU A 40 3.98 2.84 -0.36
N GLU A 41 3.53 4.10 -0.44
CA GLU A 41 2.79 4.78 0.63
C GLU A 41 1.48 4.06 0.97
N LEU A 42 0.73 3.64 -0.06
CA LEU A 42 -0.48 2.85 0.13
C LEU A 42 -0.20 1.53 0.86
N GLY A 43 0.88 0.84 0.48
CA GLY A 43 1.27 -0.40 1.13
C GLY A 43 1.71 -0.20 2.58
N GLU A 44 2.50 0.84 2.87
CA GLU A 44 2.89 1.14 4.25
C GLU A 44 1.68 1.55 5.11
N GLU A 45 0.72 2.28 4.56
CA GLU A 45 -0.54 2.61 5.25
C GLU A 45 -1.37 1.35 5.55
N VAL A 46 -1.45 0.41 4.60
CA VAL A 46 -2.07 -0.90 4.83
C VAL A 46 -1.39 -1.64 5.97
N ARG A 47 -0.05 -1.71 5.97
CA ARG A 47 0.73 -2.36 7.04
C ARG A 47 0.48 -1.72 8.40
N ARG A 48 0.46 -0.38 8.46
CA ARG A 48 0.18 0.39 9.68
C ARG A 48 -1.20 0.06 10.24
N ARG A 49 -2.26 0.12 9.41
CA ARG A 49 -3.64 -0.17 9.84
C ARG A 49 -3.82 -1.62 10.30
N VAL A 50 -3.21 -2.58 9.60
CA VAL A 50 -3.26 -3.99 10.01
C VAL A 50 -2.59 -4.19 11.37
N LYS A 51 -1.43 -3.56 11.59
CA LYS A 51 -0.74 -3.61 12.88
C LYS A 51 -1.57 -2.98 13.99
N GLU A 52 -2.18 -1.82 13.76
CA GLU A 52 -3.05 -1.15 14.74
C GLU A 52 -4.29 -1.95 15.08
N ARG A 53 -4.93 -2.60 14.09
CA ARG A 53 -6.19 -3.32 14.32
C ARG A 53 -5.99 -4.73 14.87
N SER A 54 -4.95 -5.44 14.44
CA SER A 54 -4.76 -6.87 14.73
C SER A 54 -3.55 -7.17 15.62
N GLY A 55 -2.64 -6.21 15.80
CA GLY A 55 -1.34 -6.44 16.42
C GLY A 55 -0.33 -7.20 15.56
N MET A 56 -0.73 -7.68 14.37
CA MET A 56 0.13 -8.41 13.45
C MET A 56 0.85 -7.46 12.49
N GLU A 57 2.13 -7.71 12.26
CA GLU A 57 2.94 -6.96 11.30
C GLU A 57 2.97 -7.69 9.96
N LEU A 58 2.55 -7.01 8.90
CA LEU A 58 2.67 -7.54 7.55
C LEU A 58 4.06 -7.23 6.99
N GLU A 59 4.56 -8.11 6.14
CA GLU A 59 5.81 -7.94 5.41
C GLU A 59 5.53 -7.87 3.91
N TRP A 60 6.40 -7.14 3.19
CA TRP A 60 6.32 -7.08 1.74
C TRP A 60 6.77 -8.40 1.12
N GLU A 61 5.92 -9.00 0.29
CA GLU A 61 6.28 -10.16 -0.53
C GLU A 61 7.11 -9.75 -1.76
N ILE A 62 6.79 -8.60 -2.35
CA ILE A 62 7.46 -8.07 -3.54
C ILE A 62 8.75 -7.33 -3.17
N GLN A 63 9.73 -7.40 -4.07
CA GLN A 63 10.93 -6.58 -3.98
C GLN A 63 10.69 -5.21 -4.58
N ARG A 64 11.04 -4.17 -3.82
CA ARG A 64 11.08 -2.78 -4.30
C ARG A 64 12.50 -2.49 -4.79
N VAL A 65 12.62 -1.99 -6.02
CA VAL A 65 13.91 -1.69 -6.65
C VAL A 65 13.88 -0.27 -7.24
N GLY A 66 15.05 0.35 -7.33
CA GLY A 66 15.21 1.72 -7.79
C GLY A 66 15.80 2.61 -6.70
N ASN A 67 16.07 3.86 -7.06
CA ASN A 67 16.53 4.87 -6.11
C ASN A 67 15.34 5.74 -5.75
N ILE A 68 15.17 6.00 -4.45
CA ILE A 68 14.26 7.07 -4.02
C ILE A 68 14.81 8.36 -4.62
N ALA A 69 13.98 9.07 -5.38
CA ALA A 69 14.33 10.38 -5.88
C ALA A 69 14.66 11.25 -4.67
N LYS A 70 15.94 11.60 -4.49
CA LYS A 70 16.31 12.65 -3.55
C LYS A 70 15.78 13.94 -4.16
N ASP A 71 14.94 14.66 -3.44
CA ASP A 71 14.48 15.98 -3.84
C ASP A 71 15.68 16.81 -4.31
N GLY A 72 15.68 17.11 -5.60
CA GLY A 72 16.68 17.97 -6.21
C GLY A 72 16.42 19.40 -5.78
N ASN A 73 16.99 19.81 -4.65
CA ASN A 73 17.30 21.21 -4.41
C ASN A 73 18.43 21.35 -3.37
N ALA A 74 19.62 21.70 -3.86
CA ALA A 74 20.62 22.47 -3.14
C ALA A 74 21.01 23.63 -4.05
#